data_AF-A0A8T3LI04-F1
#
_entry.id   AF-A0A8T3LI04-F1
#
_cell.length_a   1.000
_cell.length_b   1.000
_cell.length_c   1.000
_cell.angle_alpha   90.00
_cell.angle_beta   90.00
_cell.angle_gamma   90.00
#
_symmetry.space_group_name_H-M   'P 1'
#
loop_
_entity.id
_entity.type
_entity.pdbx_description
1 polymer ?
#
loop_
_entity_poly.entity_id
_entity_poly.type
_entity_poly.pdbx_seq_one_letter_code
_entity_poly.pdbx_strand_id
1 'polypeptide(L)' 'NQAAAKMARAGILVIDGKVWRTVYYRFATREEREGKVSTNLIFKECRQSAAMKRVLMVWGRVGV' A
#
# COMPACT_ATOMS: atom_id res chain seq x y z
N ASN A 1 20.70 -0.88 -5.70
CA ASN A 1 19.49 -0.34 -5.03
C ASN A 1 18.53 -1.40 -4.49
N GLN A 2 19.01 -2.56 -4.00
CA GLN A 2 18.11 -3.60 -3.48
C GLN A 2 17.62 -3.32 -2.04
N ALA A 3 18.43 -2.64 -1.21
CA ALA A 3 18.10 -2.39 0.18
C ALA A 3 16.87 -1.49 0.34
N ALA A 4 16.82 -0.34 -0.33
CA ALA A 4 15.67 0.57 -0.30
C ALA A 4 14.38 -0.11 -0.78
N ALA A 5 14.45 -0.89 -1.85
CA ALA A 5 13.30 -1.65 -2.35
C ALA A 5 12.84 -2.76 -1.38
N LYS A 6 13.78 -3.42 -0.66
CA LYS A 6 13.45 -4.37 0.41
C LYS A 6 12.77 -3.66 1.58
N MET A 7 13.29 -2.51 2.01
CA MET A 7 12.72 -1.71 3.09
C MET A 7 11.35 -1.12 2.74
N ALA A 8 11.12 -0.74 1.49
CA ALA A 8 9.81 -0.28 1.03
C ALA A 8 8.78 -1.42 1.03
N ARG A 9 9.15 -2.62 0.57
CA ARG A 9 8.27 -3.81 0.67
C ARG A 9 7.99 -4.23 2.11
N ALA A 10 8.92 -4.01 3.02
CA ALA A 10 8.73 -4.23 4.45
C ALA A 10 7.87 -3.14 5.13
N GLY A 11 7.43 -2.11 4.39
CA GLY A 11 6.60 -1.02 4.93
C GLY A 11 7.35 -0.03 5.82
N ILE A 12 8.69 -0.01 5.76
CA ILE A 12 9.54 0.93 6.53
C ILE A 12 9.68 2.26 5.76
N LEU A 13 9.75 2.17 4.44
CA LEU A 13 9.86 3.31 3.54
C LEU A 13 8.62 3.40 2.64
N VAL A 14 8.17 4.62 2.39
CA VAL A 14 7.13 4.94 1.41
C VAL A 14 7.78 5.65 0.22
N ILE A 15 7.31 5.36 -0.99
CA ILE A 15 7.77 6.03 -2.21
C ILE A 15 7.08 7.39 -2.25
N ASP A 16 7.87 8.46 -2.18
CA ASP A 16 7.38 9.84 -2.21
C ASP A 16 7.30 10.37 -3.64
N GLY A 17 8.19 9.89 -4.51
CA GLY A 17 8.20 10.27 -5.92
C GLY A 17 9.16 9.43 -6.74
N LYS A 18 8.97 9.44 -8.06
CA LYS A 18 9.88 8.80 -9.01
C LYS A 18 10.17 9.78 -10.14
N VAL A 19 11.46 10.09 -10.31
CA VAL A 19 11.93 10.89 -11.43
C VAL A 19 12.99 10.08 -12.16
N TRP A 20 12.70 9.72 -13.41
CA TRP A 20 13.57 8.87 -14.22
C TRP A 20 13.95 7.56 -13.51
N ARG A 21 15.26 7.30 -13.34
CA ARG A 21 15.83 6.12 -12.68
C ARG A 21 15.96 6.30 -11.17
N THR A 22 15.62 7.47 -10.64
CA THR A 22 15.72 7.80 -9.22
C THR A 22 14.34 7.68 -8.56
N VAL A 23 14.30 6.94 -7.46
CA VAL A 23 13.11 6.82 -6.62
C VAL A 23 13.42 7.50 -5.29
N TYR A 24 12.58 8.45 -4.91
CA TYR A 24 12.66 9.15 -3.64
C TYR A 24 11.83 8.38 -2.61
N TYR A 25 12.47 8.05 -1.50
CA TYR A 25 11.86 7.36 -0.38
C TYR A 25 11.80 8.31 0.81
N ARG A 26 10.71 8.20 1.58
CA ARG A 26 10.61 8.79 2.92
C ARG A 26 10.29 7.70 3.93
N PHE A 27 10.54 7.96 5.21
CA PHE A 27 10.09 7.06 6.26
C PHE A 27 8.55 7.02 6.31
N ALA A 28 8.01 5.83 6.54
CA ALA A 28 6.59 5.64 6.79
C ALA A 28 6.21 6.29 8.12
N THR A 29 5.10 7.05 8.13
CA THR A 29 4.54 7.52 9.41
C THR A 29 3.91 6.35 10.17
N ARG A 30 3.69 6.53 11.48
CA ARG A 30 3.07 5.48 12.31
C ARG A 30 1.72 5.04 11.77
N GLU A 31 0.91 5.98 11.30
CA GLU A 31 -0.43 5.75 10.76
C GLU A 31 -0.41 4.98 9.43
N GLU A 32 0.56 5.28 8.55
CA GLU A 32 0.76 4.52 7.31
C GLU A 32 1.21 3.08 7.61
N ARG A 33 2.06 2.90 8.62
CA ARG A 33 2.53 1.59 9.07
C ARG A 33 1.40 0.74 9.68
N GLU A 34 0.48 1.39 10.40
CA GLU A 34 -0.75 0.78 10.91
C GLU A 34 -1.80 0.53 9.80
N GLY A 35 -1.57 1.03 8.58
CA GLY A 35 -2.48 0.87 7.44
C GLY A 35 -3.73 1.75 7.51
N LYS A 36 -3.70 2.80 8.33
CA LYS A 36 -4.78 3.78 8.52
C LYS A 36 -4.73 4.92 7.50
N VAL A 37 -3.60 5.11 6.85
CA VAL A 37 -3.41 6.10 5.78
C VAL A 37 -2.87 5.36 4.56
N SER A 38 -3.54 5.51 3.43
CA SER A 38 -3.02 5.03 2.16
C SER A 38 -3.41 5.94 1.00
N THR A 39 -2.41 6.44 0.29
CA THR A 39 -2.56 6.92 -1.07
C THR A 39 -2.69 5.70 -1.99
N ASN A 40 -3.90 5.49 -2.52
CA ASN A 40 -4.28 4.47 -3.51
C ASN A 40 -4.51 3.02 -3.03
N LEU A 41 -4.57 2.73 -1.73
CA LEU A 41 -5.05 1.43 -1.24
C LEU A 41 -6.37 1.59 -0.49
N ILE A 42 -7.29 0.66 -0.73
CA ILE A 42 -8.52 0.50 0.06
C ILE A 42 -8.12 0.06 1.47
N PHE A 43 -8.51 0.84 2.48
CA PHE A 43 -8.32 0.52 3.90
C PHE A 43 -8.77 -0.91 4.22
N LYS A 44 -8.12 -1.58 5.17
CA LYS A 44 -8.48 -2.96 5.55
C LYS A 44 -9.94 -3.10 5.97
N GLU A 45 -10.43 -2.14 6.76
CA GLU A 45 -11.83 -2.09 7.21
C GLU A 45 -12.79 -1.98 6.02
N CYS A 46 -12.50 -1.05 5.11
CA CYS A 46 -13.28 -0.87 3.89
C CYS A 46 -13.24 -2.14 3.02
N ARG A 47 -12.07 -2.76 2.86
CA ARG A 47 -11.90 -4.03 2.13
C ARG A 47 -12.68 -5.20 2.76
N GLN A 48 -12.81 -5.21 4.09
CA GLN A 48 -13.53 -6.25 4.81
C GLN A 48 -15.05 -6.03 4.86
N SER A 49 -15.52 -4.82 4.56
CA SER A 49 -16.95 -4.51 4.49
C SER A 49 -17.69 -5.42 3.50
N ALA A 50 -18.93 -5.76 3.82
CA ALA A 50 -19.75 -6.63 2.96
C ALA A 50 -19.94 -6.04 1.56
N ALA A 51 -20.08 -4.71 1.45
CA ALA A 51 -20.20 -4.03 0.17
C ALA A 51 -18.93 -4.17 -0.67
N MET A 52 -17.75 -3.88 -0.10
CA MET A 52 -16.49 -3.95 -0.83
C MET A 52 -16.08 -5.37 -1.18
N LYS A 53 -16.38 -6.37 -0.33
CA LYS A 53 -16.19 -7.79 -0.67
C LYS A 53 -16.96 -8.17 -1.93
N ARG A 54 -18.21 -7.75 -2.07
CA ARG A 54 -19.02 -7.99 -3.29
C ARG A 54 -18.39 -7.34 -4.52
N VAL A 55 -17.94 -6.09 -4.41
CA VAL A 55 -17.26 -5.39 -5.49
C VAL A 55 -15.98 -6.13 -5.89
N LEU A 56 -15.12 -6.46 -4.92
CA LEU A 56 -13.84 -7.11 -5.19
C LEU A 56 -13.99 -8.56 -5.71
N MET A 57 -15.08 -9.26 -5.39
CA MET A 57 -15.41 -10.58 -5.95
C MET A 57 -15.64 -10.49 -7.47
N VAL A 58 -16.30 -9.42 -7.95
CA VAL A 58 -16.54 -9.19 -9.40
C VAL A 58 -15.23 -8.90 -10.13
N TRP A 59 -14.33 -8.15 -9.50
CA TRP A 59 -13.05 -7.72 -10.10
C TRP A 59 -11.87 -8.66 -9.81
N GLY A 60 -12.12 -9.88 -9.30
CA GLY A 60 -11.10 -10.91 -9.09
C GLY A 60 -10.02 -10.58 -8.04
N ARG A 61 -10.28 -9.61 -7.15
CA ARG A 61 -9.33 -9.18 -6.09
C ARG A 61 -9.63 -9.78 -4.72
N VAL A 62 -10.73 -10.52 -4.56
CA VAL A 62 -10.93 -11.47 -3.46
C VAL A 62 -10.53 -12.84 -3.98
N GLY A 63 -9.24 -13.16 -3.90
CA GLY A 63 -8.73 -14.49 -4.21
C GLY A 63 -9.00 -15.44 -3.06
N VAL A 64 -9.48 -16.63 -3.44
CA VAL A 64 -9.46 -17.91 -2.71
C VAL A 64 -8.08 -18.20 -2.14
#